data_AF-A0A0R2F2X0-F1
#
_entry.id   AF-A0A0R2F2X0-F1
#
_cell.length_a   1.000
_cell.length_b   1.000
_cell.length_c   1.000
_cell.angle_alpha   90.00
_cell.angle_beta   90.00
_cell.angle_gamma   90.00
#
_symmetry.space_group_name_H-M   'P 1'
#
loop_
_entity.id
_entity.type
_entity.pdbx_description
1 polymer ?
#
loop_
_entity_poly.entity_id
_entity_poly.type
_entity_poly.pdbx_seq_one_letter_code
_entity_poly.pdbx_strand_id
1 'polypeptide(L)'
;MTIQDHQAWLKDFYEQRNWYRFNPMIRLNFLTEEVGELSQVVRTIELGRDHPGEHHATPAELHDHLKEELADVFDQTLILCSKYDLDPADVMKYGEEKLKHRFNVGD
;
A
#
# COMPACT_ATOMS: atom_id res chain seq x y z
N MET A 1 10.62 9.26 10.58
CA MET A 1 9.77 8.10 10.92
C MET A 1 10.34 6.91 10.19
N THR A 2 10.67 5.83 10.90
CA THR A 2 11.01 4.54 10.28
C THR A 2 9.73 3.82 9.84
N ILE A 3 9.85 2.75 9.05
CA ILE A 3 8.68 1.96 8.65
C ILE A 3 8.05 1.24 9.85
N GLN A 4 8.86 0.88 10.85
CA GLN A 4 8.39 0.33 12.12
C GLN A 4 7.64 1.38 12.95
N ASP A 5 8.17 2.61 13.03
CA ASP A 5 7.48 3.72 13.71
C ASP A 5 6.09 3.96 13.08
N HIS A 6 6.02 3.91 11.74
CA HIS A 6 4.76 4.07 11.01
C HIS A 6 3.80 2.90 11.27
N GLN A 7 4.25 1.66 11.20
CA GLN A 7 3.42 0.48 11.51
C GLN A 7 2.86 0.54 12.93
N ALA A 8 3.69 0.93 13.91
CA ALA A 8 3.25 1.06 15.30
C ALA A 8 2.17 2.14 15.44
N TRP A 9 2.40 3.33 14.87
CA TRP A 9 1.42 4.41 14.86
C TRP A 9 0.11 3.99 14.17
N LEU A 10 0.20 3.30 13.04
CA LEU A 10 -0.94 2.85 12.26
C LEU A 10 -1.77 1.80 13.02
N LYS A 11 -1.10 0.84 13.66
CA LYS A 11 -1.74 -0.14 14.54
C LYS A 11 -2.52 0.56 15.66
N ASP A 12 -1.87 1.47 16.38
CA ASP A 12 -2.50 2.21 17.48
C ASP A 12 -3.72 3.01 17.00
N PHE A 13 -3.60 3.68 15.85
CA PHE A 13 -4.69 4.42 15.22
C PHE A 13 -5.88 3.52 14.87
N TYR A 14 -5.62 2.30 14.39
CA TYR A 14 -6.63 1.30 14.02
C TYR A 14 -7.28 0.67 15.26
N GLU A 15 -6.54 0.48 16.34
CA GLU A 15 -7.07 -0.02 17.61
C GLU A 15 -8.02 1.00 18.24
N GLN A 16 -7.67 2.28 18.26
CA GLN A 16 -8.53 3.37 18.77
C GLN A 16 -9.90 3.45 18.06
N ARG A 17 -9.96 3.05 16.80
CA ARG A 17 -11.19 3.04 15.99
C ARG A 17 -11.91 1.70 15.99
N ASN A 18 -11.42 0.73 16.75
CA ASN A 18 -11.89 -0.65 16.70
C ASN A 18 -11.86 -1.23 15.27
N TRP A 19 -10.97 -0.74 14.41
CA TRP A 19 -10.76 -1.27 13.07
C TRP A 19 -9.80 -2.45 13.12
N TYR A 20 -8.83 -2.44 14.02
CA TYR A 20 -7.89 -3.55 14.17
C TYR A 20 -8.61 -4.89 14.45
N ARG A 21 -9.86 -4.92 14.92
CA ARG A 21 -10.65 -6.16 15.09
C ARG A 21 -10.81 -7.01 13.81
N PHE A 22 -10.73 -6.41 12.62
CA PHE A 22 -10.93 -7.14 11.38
C PHE A 22 -9.80 -8.15 11.15
N ASN A 23 -10.18 -9.39 10.84
CA ASN A 23 -9.24 -10.49 10.64
C ASN A 23 -8.46 -10.32 9.32
N PRO A 24 -7.36 -11.08 9.12
CA PRO A 24 -6.53 -10.95 7.91
C PRO A 24 -7.28 -11.18 6.60
N MET A 25 -8.32 -12.02 6.56
CA MET A 25 -9.11 -12.23 5.33
C MET A 25 -9.88 -10.98 4.93
N ILE A 26 -10.49 -10.28 5.89
CA ILE A 26 -11.15 -9.01 5.62
C ILE A 26 -10.12 -7.94 5.22
N ARG A 27 -8.93 -7.94 5.84
CA ARG A 27 -7.85 -7.03 5.47
C ARG A 27 -7.34 -7.24 4.04
N LEU A 28 -7.32 -8.48 3.56
CA LEU A 28 -7.02 -8.76 2.15
C LEU A 28 -8.06 -8.20 1.19
N ASN A 29 -9.34 -8.16 1.59
CA ASN A 29 -10.37 -7.50 0.79
C ASN A 29 -10.09 -6.00 0.68
N PHE A 30 -9.83 -5.32 1.81
CA PHE A 30 -9.48 -3.89 1.78
C PHE A 30 -8.22 -3.64 0.94
N LEU A 31 -7.17 -4.45 1.10
CA LEU A 31 -5.99 -4.35 0.24
C LEU A 31 -6.34 -4.48 -1.25
N THR A 32 -7.28 -5.35 -1.59
CA THR A 32 -7.72 -5.52 -2.99
C THR A 32 -8.51 -4.31 -3.48
N GLU A 33 -9.28 -3.68 -2.60
CA GLU A 33 -9.97 -2.40 -2.86
C GLU A 33 -8.94 -1.31 -3.17
N GLU A 34 -7.94 -1.08 -2.30
CA GLU A 34 -6.91 -0.04 -2.52
C GLU A 34 -6.08 -0.31 -3.79
N VAL A 35 -5.78 -1.58 -4.09
CA VAL A 35 -5.10 -1.94 -5.36
C VAL A 35 -5.97 -1.62 -6.58
N GLY A 36 -7.29 -1.73 -6.45
CA GLY A 36 -8.23 -1.34 -7.49
C GLY A 36 -8.24 0.18 -7.74
N GLU A 37 -8.20 0.97 -6.67
CA GLU A 37 -8.12 2.43 -6.72
C GLU A 37 -6.77 2.89 -7.32
N LEU A 38 -5.66 2.33 -6.82
CA LEU A 38 -4.32 2.51 -7.40
C LEU A 38 -4.28 2.17 -8.90
N SER A 39 -4.88 1.04 -9.29
CA SER A 39 -4.95 0.62 -10.70
C SER A 39 -5.70 1.64 -11.55
N GLN A 40 -6.77 2.21 -11.01
CA GLN A 40 -7.54 3.24 -11.68
C GLN A 40 -6.72 4.52 -11.90
N VAL A 41 -5.96 4.97 -10.90
CA VAL A 41 -5.13 6.19 -11.03
C VAL A 41 -4.00 5.97 -12.02
N VAL A 42 -3.27 4.85 -11.92
CA VAL A 42 -2.21 4.50 -12.87
C VAL A 42 -2.75 4.44 -14.29
N ARG A 43 -3.89 3.78 -14.51
CA ARG A 43 -4.53 3.75 -15.83
C ARG A 43 -4.87 5.15 -16.34
N THR A 44 -5.35 6.02 -15.48
CA THR A 44 -5.72 7.40 -15.85
C THR A 44 -4.49 8.22 -16.24
N ILE A 45 -3.37 8.05 -15.54
CA ILE A 45 -2.09 8.68 -15.88
C ILE A 45 -1.54 8.18 -17.22
N GLU A 46 -1.53 6.85 -17.42
CA GLU A 46 -0.86 6.23 -18.57
C GLU A 46 -1.69 6.25 -19.86
N LEU A 47 -3.00 6.00 -19.75
CA LEU A 47 -3.89 5.80 -20.90
C LEU A 47 -4.98 6.88 -21.01
N GLY A 48 -5.09 7.74 -20.00
CA GLY A 48 -6.25 8.60 -19.84
C GLY A 48 -7.51 7.80 -19.53
N ARG A 49 -8.61 8.53 -19.38
CA ARG A 49 -9.94 7.95 -19.40
C ARG A 49 -10.84 8.70 -20.36
N ASP A 50 -11.59 7.92 -21.13
CA ASP A 50 -12.59 8.39 -22.06
C ASP A 50 -13.98 8.06 -21.50
N HIS A 51 -14.37 8.77 -20.44
CA HIS A 51 -15.70 8.63 -19.84
C HIS A 51 -16.49 9.95 -19.91
N PRO A 52 -17.69 9.94 -20.53
CA PRO A 52 -18.51 11.14 -20.68
C PRO A 52 -19.07 11.56 -19.31
N GLY A 53 -18.38 12.48 -18.65
CA GLY A 53 -18.72 13.00 -17.31
C GLY A 53 -17.53 13.06 -16.35
N GLU A 54 -16.35 12.61 -16.77
CA GLU A 54 -15.20 12.54 -15.90
C GLU A 54 -14.53 13.89 -15.68
N HIS A 55 -14.13 14.13 -14.43
CA HIS A 55 -13.33 15.29 -14.09
C HIS A 55 -11.92 15.11 -14.68
N HIS A 56 -11.52 16.04 -15.55
CA HIS A 56 -10.14 16.09 -16.05
C HIS A 56 -9.22 16.62 -14.96
N ALA A 57 -8.76 15.72 -14.09
CA ALA A 57 -7.76 16.01 -13.09
C ALA A 57 -6.46 16.51 -13.78
N THR A 58 -5.87 17.53 -13.18
CA THR A 58 -4.56 18.04 -13.56
C THR A 58 -3.47 17.00 -13.25
N PRO A 59 -2.29 17.09 -13.88
CA PRO A 59 -1.17 16.21 -13.55
C PRO A 59 -0.77 16.23 -12.06
N ALA A 60 -0.92 17.39 -11.39
CA ALA A 60 -0.64 17.50 -9.96
C ALA A 60 -1.67 16.74 -9.12
N GLU A 61 -2.96 16.88 -9.43
CA GLU A 61 -4.03 16.12 -8.77
C GLU A 61 -3.88 14.62 -8.97
N LEU A 62 -3.51 14.18 -10.18
CA LEU A 62 -3.23 12.75 -10.44
C LEU A 62 -2.02 12.23 -9.68
N HIS A 63 -0.97 13.05 -9.51
CA HIS A 63 0.20 12.68 -8.73
C HIS A 63 -0.11 12.58 -7.24
N ASP A 64 -0.89 13.52 -6.70
CA ASP A 64 -1.32 13.47 -5.29
C ASP A 64 -2.24 12.27 -5.04
N HIS A 65 -3.18 11.99 -5.94
CA HIS A 65 -4.03 10.81 -5.89
C HIS A 65 -3.20 9.52 -5.98
N LEU A 66 -2.21 9.43 -6.87
CA LEU A 66 -1.31 8.27 -6.95
C LEU A 66 -0.57 8.03 -5.63
N LYS A 67 -0.14 9.11 -4.98
CA LYS A 67 0.55 9.04 -3.70
C LYS A 67 -0.38 8.57 -2.57
N GLU A 68 -1.64 9.01 -2.57
CA GLU A 68 -2.69 8.56 -1.65
C GLU A 68 -2.92 7.05 -1.80
N GLU A 69 -3.19 6.58 -3.01
CA GLU A 69 -3.47 5.15 -3.24
C GLU A 69 -2.27 4.24 -2.93
N LEU A 70 -1.05 4.70 -3.18
CA LEU A 70 0.14 3.97 -2.77
C LEU A 70 0.26 3.90 -1.24
N ALA A 71 -0.08 4.98 -0.54
CA ALA A 71 -0.06 5.00 0.92
C ALA A 71 -1.10 4.02 1.49
N ASP A 72 -2.30 3.96 0.92
CA ASP A 72 -3.36 3.04 1.37
C ASP A 72 -2.96 1.58 1.15
N VAL A 73 -2.37 1.24 0.01
CA VAL A 73 -1.79 -0.09 -0.24
C VAL A 73 -0.69 -0.44 0.78
N PHE A 74 0.19 0.52 1.10
CA PHE A 74 1.22 0.30 2.11
C PHE A 74 0.62 0.09 3.50
N ASP A 75 -0.36 0.89 3.89
CA ASP A 75 -0.99 0.82 5.21
C ASP A 75 -1.71 -0.52 5.42
N GLN A 76 -2.47 -1.02 4.44
CA GLN A 76 -3.07 -2.35 4.54
C GLN A 76 -2.00 -3.46 4.63
N THR A 77 -0.90 -3.32 3.89
CA THR A 77 0.23 -4.28 3.94
C THR A 77 0.93 -4.27 5.31
N LEU A 78 1.16 -3.08 5.89
CA LEU A 78 1.76 -2.93 7.21
C LEU A 78 0.87 -3.47 8.32
N ILE A 79 -0.45 -3.30 8.21
CA ILE A 79 -1.41 -3.94 9.13
C ILE A 79 -1.35 -5.46 9.01
N LEU A 80 -1.22 -6.02 7.80
CA LEU A 80 -1.03 -7.46 7.64
C LEU A 80 0.27 -7.93 8.30
N CYS A 81 1.38 -7.23 8.12
CA CYS A 81 2.62 -7.51 8.85
C CYS A 81 2.38 -7.50 10.37
N SER A 82 1.69 -6.48 10.90
CA SER A 82 1.36 -6.40 12.32
C SER A 82 0.46 -7.54 12.80
N LYS A 83 -0.44 -8.06 11.96
CA LYS A 83 -1.32 -9.19 12.29
C LYS A 83 -0.60 -10.52 12.40
N TYR A 84 0.52 -10.66 11.71
CA TYR A 84 1.33 -11.88 11.68
C TYR A 84 2.64 -11.74 12.48
N ASP A 85 2.80 -10.66 13.25
CA ASP A 85 4.00 -10.39 14.05
C ASP A 85 5.28 -10.34 13.19
N LEU A 86 5.18 -9.70 12.02
CA LEU A 86 6.29 -9.52 11.09
C LEU A 86 6.82 -8.08 11.16
N ASP A 87 8.14 -7.93 11.33
CA ASP A 87 8.83 -6.65 11.16
C ASP A 87 8.83 -6.27 9.66
N PRO A 88 8.24 -5.13 9.27
CA PRO A 88 8.19 -4.71 7.87
C PRO A 88 9.57 -4.46 7.26
N ALA A 89 10.58 -4.03 8.01
CA ALA A 89 11.93 -3.89 7.48
C ALA A 89 12.57 -5.25 7.18
N ASP A 90 12.33 -6.26 8.01
CA ASP A 90 12.81 -7.62 7.75
C ASP A 90 12.12 -8.22 6.51
N VAL A 91 10.82 -7.94 6.32
CA VAL A 91 10.08 -8.36 5.11
C VAL A 91 10.68 -7.72 3.85
N MET A 92 10.98 -6.42 3.89
CA MET A 92 11.63 -5.72 2.76
C MET A 92 13.02 -6.27 2.48
N LYS A 93 13.85 -6.43 3.52
CA LYS A 93 15.19 -7.00 3.41
C LYS A 93 15.15 -8.41 2.82
N TYR A 94 14.24 -9.26 3.29
CA TYR A 94 14.05 -10.60 2.75
C TYR A 94 13.71 -10.58 1.25
N GLY A 95 12.87 -9.64 0.82
CA GLY A 95 12.54 -9.44 -0.59
C GLY A 95 13.75 -9.04 -1.44
N GLU A 96 14.56 -8.10 -0.95
CA GLU A 96 15.78 -7.65 -1.60
C GLU A 96 16.81 -8.78 -1.73
N GLU A 97 17.11 -9.47 -0.64
CA GLU A 97 18.06 -10.60 -0.61
C GLU A 97 17.63 -11.71 -1.56
N LYS A 98 16.33 -12.02 -1.62
CA LYS A 98 15.77 -12.99 -2.55
C LYS A 98 15.97 -12.59 -4.02
N LEU A 99 15.86 -11.31 -4.34
CA LEU A 99 16.12 -10.80 -5.70
C LEU A 99 17.61 -10.81 -6.04
N LYS A 100 18.47 -10.35 -5.13
CA LYS A 100 19.95 -10.42 -5.28
C LYS A 100 20.42 -11.84 -5.55
N HIS A 101 19.96 -12.80 -4.75
CA HIS A 101 20.26 -14.22 -4.94
C HIS A 101 19.73 -14.75 -6.28
N ARG A 102 18.52 -14.36 -6.71
CA ARG A 102 17.93 -14.82 -7.97
C ARG A 102 18.74 -14.35 -9.19
N PHE A 103 19.33 -13.17 -9.13
CA PHE A 103 20.02 -12.55 -10.25
C PHE A 103 21.55 -12.48 -10.08
N ASN A 104 22.11 -13.17 -9.08
CA ASN A 104 23.55 -13.19 -8.76
C ASN A 104 24.17 -11.78 -8.64
N VAL A 105 23.40 -10.81 -8.14
CA VAL A 105 23.88 -9.46 -7.90
C VAL A 105 24.48 -9.45 -6.50
N GLY A 106 25.80 -9.27 -6.40
CA GLY A 106 26.49 -9.10 -5.12
C GLY A 106 26.10 -7.80 -4.42
N ASP A 107 26.38 -7.70 -3.11
CA ASP A 107 26.12 -6.51 -2.29
C ASP A 107 26.88 -5.25 -2.74
#